data_AF-A0A8J1VVF1-F1
#
_entry.id   AF-A0A8J1VVF1-F1
#
_cell.length_a   1.000
_cell.length_b   1.000
_cell.length_c   1.000
_cell.angle_alpha   90.00
_cell.angle_beta   90.00
_cell.angle_gamma   90.00
#
_symmetry.space_group_name_H-M   'P 1'
#
loop_
_entity.id
_entity.type
_entity.pdbx_description
1 polymer ?
#
loop_
_entity_poly.entity_id
_entity_poly.type
_entity_poly.pdbx_seq_one_letter_code
_entity_poly.pdbx_strand_id
1 'polypeptide(L)'
;MPVTTLLILLNVVANATAFGAIFILTGELFPTAIRGTAFASSNFVGRVGSFLAPSLPELVPKTFPTSEVTENSLLVLVVVAALSAALMCTLEETRGKSL
;
A
#
# COMPACT_ATOMS: atom_id res chain seq x y z
N MET A 1 -23.65 -1.30 -3.06
CA MET A 1 -23.49 0.13 -2.70
C MET A 1 -22.87 0.31 -1.31
N PRO A 2 -23.41 -0.18 -0.17
CA PRO A 2 -22.79 0.09 1.13
C PRO A 2 -21.47 -0.65 1.36
N VAL A 3 -21.37 -1.91 0.94
CA VAL A 3 -20.18 -2.76 1.18
C VAL A 3 -18.94 -2.22 0.44
N THR A 4 -19.10 -1.79 -0.80
CA THR A 4 -18.01 -1.21 -1.62
C THR A 4 -17.46 0.09 -1.01
N THR A 5 -18.31 0.93 -0.42
CA THR A 5 -17.88 2.17 0.23
C THR A 5 -17.07 1.87 1.49
N LEU A 6 -17.48 0.87 2.29
CA LEU A 6 -16.72 0.44 3.46
C LEU A 6 -15.32 -0.08 3.08
N LEU A 7 -15.22 -0.85 1.99
CA LEU A 7 -13.94 -1.35 1.49
C LEU A 7 -13.00 -0.22 1.03
N ILE A 8 -13.53 0.81 0.39
CA ILE A 8 -12.75 1.99 -0.01
C ILE A 8 -12.26 2.76 1.21
N LEU A 9 -13.12 2.95 2.22
CA LEU A 9 -12.73 3.61 3.47
C LEU A 9 -11.65 2.81 4.23
N LEU A 10 -11.77 1.49 4.27
CA LEU A 10 -10.75 0.63 4.86
C LEU A 10 -9.40 0.81 4.15
N ASN A 11 -9.42 0.82 2.81
CA ASN A 11 -8.23 0.99 2.00
C ASN A 11 -7.56 2.35 2.25
N VAL A 12 -8.34 3.44 2.33
CA VAL A 12 -7.78 4.78 2.54
C VAL A 12 -7.11 4.92 3.91
N VAL A 13 -7.69 4.30 4.95
CA VAL A 13 -7.12 4.30 6.30
C VAL A 13 -5.83 3.48 6.34
N ALA A 14 -5.83 2.29 5.74
CA ALA A 14 -4.63 1.45 5.65
C ALA A 14 -3.48 2.13 4.90
N ASN A 15 -3.79 2.89 3.84
CA ASN A 15 -2.79 3.63 3.10
C ASN A 15 -2.22 4.81 3.91
N ALA A 16 -3.08 5.52 4.67
CA ALA A 16 -2.66 6.61 5.53
C ALA A 16 -1.72 6.14 6.66
N THR A 17 -2.03 5.01 7.31
CA THR A 17 -1.19 4.44 8.36
C THR A 17 0.14 3.94 7.81
N ALA A 18 0.14 3.29 6.65
CA ALA A 18 1.37 2.85 5.99
C ALA A 18 2.28 4.03 5.63
N PHE A 19 1.72 5.13 5.14
CA PHE A 19 2.49 6.33 4.79
C PHE A 19 3.14 6.97 6.02
N GLY A 20 2.41 7.02 7.15
CA GLY A 20 2.95 7.48 8.43
C GLY A 20 4.08 6.60 8.96
N ALA A 21 3.91 5.27 8.87
CA ALA A 21 4.93 4.31 9.31
C ALA A 21 6.22 4.43 8.50
N ILE A 22 6.13 4.60 7.17
CA ILE A 22 7.32 4.81 6.31
C ILE A 22 8.09 6.07 6.73
N PHE A 23 7.41 7.16 7.07
CA PHE A 23 8.06 8.40 7.53
C PHE A 23 8.88 8.19 8.80
N ILE A 24 8.32 7.47 9.77
CA ILE A 24 8.97 7.19 11.05
C ILE A 24 10.12 6.20 10.85
N LEU A 25 9.86 5.07 10.19
CA LEU A 25 10.83 3.99 10.01
C LEU A 25 12.04 4.42 9.17
N THR A 26 11.83 5.31 8.18
CA THR A 26 12.93 5.85 7.37
C THR A 26 13.84 6.77 8.19
N GLY A 27 13.30 7.46 9.20
CA GLY A 27 14.07 8.30 10.13
C GLY A 27 14.96 7.49 11.06
N GLU A 28 14.48 6.32 11.49
CA GLU A 28 15.16 5.46 12.47
C GLU A 28 16.13 4.46 11.83
N LEU A 29 15.76 3.83 10.71
CA LEU A 29 16.51 2.71 10.14
C LEU A 29 17.75 3.13 9.33
N PHE A 30 17.77 4.37 8.82
CA PHE A 30 18.76 4.82 7.84
C PHE A 30 19.62 6.01 8.34
N PRO A 31 20.95 5.95 8.17
CA PRO A 31 21.84 7.09 8.45
C PRO A 31 21.56 8.26 7.52
N THR A 32 21.88 9.48 7.97
CA THR A 32 21.52 10.76 7.32
C THR A 32 21.94 10.86 5.85
N ALA A 33 22.98 10.15 5.43
CA ALA A 33 23.44 10.10 4.05
C ALA A 33 22.44 9.45 3.07
N ILE A 34 21.69 8.44 3.50
CA ILE A 34 20.78 7.68 2.63
C ILE A 34 19.30 7.84 2.99
N ARG A 35 18.99 8.55 4.09
CA ARG A 35 17.62 8.81 4.54
C ARG A 35 16.74 9.48 3.48
N GLY A 36 17.29 10.48 2.77
CA GLY A 36 16.55 11.21 1.74
C GLY A 36 16.22 10.35 0.51
N THR A 37 17.18 9.53 0.06
CA THR A 37 16.99 8.64 -1.11
C THR A 37 16.09 7.46 -0.78
N ALA A 38 16.20 6.90 0.43
CA ALA A 38 15.29 5.86 0.92
C ALA A 38 13.85 6.37 0.96
N PHE A 39 13.61 7.56 1.54
CA PHE A 39 12.29 8.18 1.57
C PHE A 39 11.73 8.49 0.17
N ALA A 40 12.58 8.99 -0.73
CA ALA A 40 12.18 9.25 -2.11
C ALA A 40 11.80 7.95 -2.86
N SER A 41 12.55 6.87 -2.64
CA SER A 41 12.30 5.58 -3.29
C SER A 41 10.98 4.94 -2.85
N SER A 42 10.65 4.95 -1.57
CA SER A 42 9.37 4.44 -1.06
C SER A 42 8.19 5.26 -1.60
N ASN A 43 8.36 6.59 -1.66
CA ASN A 43 7.32 7.48 -2.18
C ASN A 43 7.12 7.29 -3.71
N PHE A 44 8.21 7.03 -4.45
CA PHE A 44 8.14 6.70 -5.88
C PHE A 44 7.32 5.43 -6.14
N VAL A 45 7.56 4.36 -5.38
CA VAL A 45 6.79 3.11 -5.49
C VAL A 45 5.30 3.33 -5.20
N GLY A 46 4.96 4.13 -4.19
CA GLY A 46 3.56 4.50 -3.90
C GLY A 46 2.88 5.23 -5.06
N ARG A 47 3.62 6.08 -5.80
CA ARG A 47 3.10 6.76 -7.00
C ARG A 47 2.90 5.81 -8.17
N VAL A 48 3.78 4.83 -8.36
CA VAL A 48 3.57 3.77 -9.35
C VAL A 48 2.27 3.00 -9.07
N GLY A 49 1.98 2.70 -7.80
CA GLY A 49 0.71 2.10 -7.39
C GLY A 49 -0.51 2.97 -7.75
N SER A 50 -0.41 4.29 -7.59
CA SER A 50 -1.47 5.23 -7.95
C SER A 50 -1.71 5.33 -9.47
N PHE A 51 -0.68 5.14 -10.29
CA PHE A 51 -0.84 5.06 -11.75
C PHE A 51 -1.52 3.76 -12.20
N LEU A 52 -1.28 2.65 -11.51
CA LEU A 52 -1.88 1.36 -11.81
C LEU A 52 -3.32 1.24 -11.30
N ALA A 53 -3.67 1.91 -10.20
CA ALA A 53 -5.01 1.84 -9.61
C ALA A 53 -6.18 2.12 -10.59
N PRO A 54 -6.18 3.19 -11.42
CA PRO A 54 -7.29 3.49 -12.33
C PRO A 54 -7.33 2.60 -13.58
N SER A 55 -6.25 1.90 -13.93
CA SER A 55 -6.22 1.03 -15.12
C SER A 55 -6.75 -0.38 -14.84
N LEU A 56 -6.75 -0.82 -13.58
CA LEU A 56 -7.29 -2.12 -13.15
C LEU A 56 -8.75 -2.38 -13.57
N PRO A 57 -9.73 -1.47 -13.38
CA PRO A 57 -11.13 -1.73 -13.75
C PRO A 57 -11.34 -1.99 -15.25
N GLU A 58 -10.45 -1.52 -16.12
CA GLU A 58 -10.53 -1.78 -17.57
C GLU A 58 -9.75 -3.03 -18.02
N LEU A 59 -8.67 -3.39 -17.30
CA LEU A 59 -7.78 -4.50 -17.65
C LEU A 59 -8.23 -5.85 -17.05
N VAL A 60 -8.82 -5.84 -15.85
CA VAL A 60 -9.28 -7.05 -15.15
C VAL A 60 -10.37 -7.82 -15.93
N PRO A 61 -11.43 -7.17 -16.47
CA PRO A 61 -12.48 -7.87 -17.23
C PRO A 61 -11.96 -8.52 -18.52
N LYS A 62 -10.90 -7.96 -19.13
CA LYS A 62 -10.33 -8.45 -20.38
C LYS A 62 -9.40 -9.66 -20.20
N THR A 63 -8.80 -9.79 -19.02
CA THR A 63 -7.80 -10.84 -18.73
C THR A 63 -8.43 -12.07 -18.09
N PHE A 64 -9.49 -11.90 -17.27
CA PHE A 64 -10.19 -12.98 -16.60
C PHE A 64 -11.71 -12.90 -16.90
N PRO A 65 -12.28 -13.73 -17.78
CA PRO A 65 -13.71 -13.75 -18.10
C PRO A 65 -14.58 -14.38 -16.98
N THR A 66 -14.06 -14.46 -15.75
CA THR A 66 -14.79 -14.99 -14.59
C THR A 66 -15.59 -13.85 -13.96
N SER A 67 -16.91 -13.94 -14.09
CA SER A 67 -17.92 -12.91 -13.76
C SER A 67 -17.89 -12.37 -12.32
N GLU A 68 -17.20 -13.03 -11.40
CA GLU A 68 -17.16 -12.65 -9.97
C GLU A 68 -16.02 -11.66 -9.64
N VAL A 69 -14.92 -11.66 -10.40
CA VAL A 69 -13.74 -10.81 -10.10
C VAL A 69 -13.89 -9.39 -10.67
N THR A 70 -14.71 -9.24 -11.71
CA THR A 70 -14.89 -7.97 -12.43
C THR A 70 -15.69 -6.94 -11.64
N GLU A 71 -16.76 -7.33 -10.94
CA GLU A 71 -17.50 -6.38 -10.08
C GLU A 71 -16.68 -5.92 -8.86
N ASN A 72 -15.65 -6.69 -8.52
CA ASN A 72 -14.89 -6.54 -7.28
C ASN A 72 -13.43 -6.14 -7.52
N SER A 73 -13.11 -5.40 -8.58
CA SER A 73 -11.75 -4.85 -8.81
C SER A 73 -11.20 -4.09 -7.58
N LEU A 74 -12.07 -3.57 -6.72
CA LEU A 74 -11.71 -2.94 -5.44
C LEU A 74 -11.13 -3.93 -4.42
N LEU A 75 -11.50 -5.20 -4.46
CA LEU A 75 -10.92 -6.25 -3.60
C LEU A 75 -9.43 -6.44 -3.89
N VAL A 76 -9.00 -6.30 -5.15
CA VAL A 76 -7.57 -6.42 -5.50
C VAL A 76 -6.76 -5.36 -4.75
N LEU A 77 -7.26 -4.12 -4.67
CA LEU A 77 -6.61 -3.03 -3.93
C LEU A 77 -6.60 -3.29 -2.42
N VAL A 78 -7.68 -3.85 -1.88
CA VAL A 78 -7.76 -4.24 -0.46
C VAL A 78 -6.79 -5.37 -0.14
N VAL A 79 -6.67 -6.39 -1.00
CA VAL A 79 -5.74 -7.51 -0.81
C VAL A 79 -4.30 -7.03 -0.88
N VAL A 80 -3.96 -6.12 -1.80
CA VAL A 80 -2.61 -5.53 -1.88
C VAL A 80 -2.29 -4.72 -0.62
N ALA A 81 -3.24 -3.95 -0.10
CA ALA A 81 -3.08 -3.21 1.15
C ALA A 81 -2.98 -4.13 2.38
N ALA A 82 -3.72 -5.25 2.39
CA ALA A 82 -3.61 -6.25 3.46
C ALA A 82 -2.26 -6.97 3.42
N LEU A 83 -1.74 -7.26 2.22
CA LEU A 83 -0.41 -7.84 2.04
C LEU A 83 0.69 -6.88 2.52
N SER A 84 0.59 -5.59 2.21
CA SER A 84 1.54 -4.59 2.70
C SER A 84 1.49 -4.43 4.22
N ALA A 85 0.30 -4.48 4.82
CA ALA A 85 0.14 -4.49 6.27
C ALA A 85 0.73 -5.75 6.93
N ALA A 86 0.55 -6.93 6.30
CA ALA A 86 1.16 -8.17 6.74
C ALA A 86 2.69 -8.11 6.67
N LEU A 87 3.24 -7.55 5.58
CA LEU A 87 4.68 -7.31 5.44
C LEU A 87 5.19 -6.31 6.48
N MET A 88 4.41 -5.28 6.84
CA MET A 88 4.76 -4.39 7.95
C MET A 88 4.77 -5.12 9.30
N CYS A 89 3.88 -6.09 9.53
CA CYS A 89 3.93 -6.91 10.75
C CYS A 89 5.17 -7.81 10.82
N THR A 90 5.81 -8.13 9.68
CA THR A 90 7.08 -8.88 9.65
C THR A 90 8.31 -8.00 9.85
N LEU A 91 8.15 -6.67 9.85
CA LEU A 91 9.24 -5.75 10.13
C LEU A 91 9.49 -5.70 11.64
N GLU A 92 10.75 -5.91 12.03
CA GLU A 92 11.15 -5.76 13.43
C GLU A 92 10.91 -4.30 13.88
N GLU A 93 10.24 -4.14 15.02
CA GLU A 93 10.01 -2.84 15.62
C GLU A 93 11.38 -2.21 15.99
N THR A 94 11.75 -1.09 15.35
CA THR A 94 13.00 -0.35 15.63
C THR A 94 12.94 0.45 16.93
N ARG A 95 11.79 0.46 17.60
CA ARG A 95 11.51 1.31 18.76
C ARG A 95 12.38 0.93 19.96
N GLY A 96 13.41 1.74 20.22
CA GLY A 96 14.28 1.61 21.40
C GLY A 96 15.64 0.94 21.19
N LYS A 97 16.01 0.57 19.96
CA LYS A 97 17.40 0.19 19.66
C LYS A 97 18.22 1.45 19.36
N SER A 98 19.29 1.70 20.13
CA SER A 98 20.28 2.70 19.76
C SER A 98 21.08 2.16 18.57
N LEU A 99 20.81 2.67 17.38
CA LEU A 99 21.65 2.48 16.21
C LEU A 99 22.83 3.46 16.25
#